data_AF-A0A1F6LLF3-F1
#
_entry.id   AF-A0A1F6LLF3-F1
#
_cell.length_a   1.000
_cell.length_b   1.000
_cell.length_c   1.000
_cell.angle_alpha   90.00
_cell.angle_beta   90.00
_cell.angle_gamma   90.00
#
_symmetry.space_group_name_H-M   'P 1'
#
loop_
_entity.id
_entity.type
_entity.pdbx_description
1 polymer ?
#
loop_
_entity_poly.entity_id
_entity_poly.type
_entity_poly.pdbx_seq_one_letter_code
_entity_poly.pdbx_strand_id
1 'polypeptide(L)' 'MADKGKKHEGNAGGKFYVDTECIDCDLCRETAPANFKRNDDGGYSFVFKQPETSEQIDQCREAMEGCPVEAIGQDGEEQA' A
#
# COMPACT_ATOMS: atom_id res chain seq x y z
N MET A 1 2.92 -3.36 -12.58
CA MET A 1 1.96 -4.08 -11.71
C MET A 1 2.72 -4.66 -10.53
N ALA A 2 2.20 -4.45 -9.32
CA ALA A 2 2.88 -4.82 -8.09
C ALA A 2 3.19 -6.32 -7.98
N ASP A 3 4.30 -6.65 -7.32
CA ASP A 3 4.78 -8.01 -7.08
C ASP A 3 4.71 -8.34 -5.58
N LYS A 4 3.76 -9.21 -5.20
CA LYS A 4 3.62 -9.70 -3.82
C LYS A 4 4.84 -10.41 -3.26
N GLY A 5 5.72 -10.95 -4.13
CA GLY A 5 7.00 -11.54 -3.75
C GLY A 5 8.05 -10.49 -3.32
N LYS A 6 7.78 -9.21 -3.60
CA LYS A 6 8.63 -8.06 -3.27
C LYS A 6 7.95 -7.10 -2.29
N LYS A 7 6.90 -7.51 -1.58
CA LYS A 7 6.26 -6.66 -0.57
C LYS A 7 7.25 -6.24 0.52
N HIS A 8 7.21 -4.99 0.95
CA HIS A 8 7.98 -4.55 2.12
C HIS A 8 7.52 -5.29 3.39
N GLU A 9 8.47 -5.65 4.26
CA GLU A 9 8.18 -6.36 5.52
C GLU A 9 7.31 -5.54 6.48
N GLY A 10 7.31 -4.20 6.35
CA GLY A 10 6.48 -3.31 7.17
C GLY A 10 4.98 -3.37 6.86
N ASN A 11 4.57 -3.98 5.74
CA ASN A 11 3.14 -4.08 5.40
C ASN A 11 2.38 -4.91 6.43
N ALA A 12 1.22 -4.41 6.86
CA ALA A 12 0.25 -5.17 7.60
C ALA A 12 -0.24 -6.34 6.73
N GLY A 13 -0.30 -7.54 7.31
CA GLY A 13 -0.78 -8.73 6.61
C GLY A 13 -2.20 -8.54 6.08
N GLY A 14 -2.43 -8.95 4.83
CA GLY A 14 -3.71 -8.85 4.17
C GLY A 14 -3.63 -8.53 2.68
N LYS A 15 -4.75 -8.05 2.16
CA LYS A 15 -5.01 -7.91 0.73
C LYS A 15 -4.13 -6.85 0.08
N PHE A 16 -4.04 -5.67 0.69
CA PHE A 16 -3.27 -4.55 0.15
C PHE A 16 -1.83 -4.58 0.63
N TYR A 17 -0.89 -4.23 -0.25
CA TYR A 17 0.53 -4.13 0.09
C TYR A 17 1.23 -3.12 -0.81
N VAL A 18 2.38 -2.63 -0.35
CA VAL A 18 3.35 -1.89 -1.18
C VAL A 18 4.61 -2.73 -1.36
N ASP A 19 5.07 -2.85 -2.59
CA ASP A 19 6.31 -3.56 -2.93
C ASP A 19 7.55 -2.64 -3.00
N THR A 20 8.71 -3.26 -3.23
CA THR A 20 10.00 -2.58 -3.29
C THR A 20 10.18 -1.64 -4.48
N GLU A 21 9.23 -1.57 -5.42
CA GLU A 21 9.26 -0.58 -6.51
C GLU A 21 8.78 0.80 -6.04
N CYS A 22 8.32 0.93 -4.78
CA CYS A 22 7.94 2.21 -4.19
C CYS A 22 9.07 3.24 -4.28
N ILE A 23 8.73 4.42 -4.82
CA ILE A 23 9.64 5.56 -4.98
C ILE A 23 9.39 6.70 -3.99
N ASP A 24 8.57 6.47 -2.96
CA ASP A 24 8.23 7.46 -1.94
C ASP A 24 7.70 8.80 -2.51
N CYS A 25 6.76 8.71 -3.45
CA CYS A 25 6.12 9.88 -4.08
C CYS A 25 5.00 10.53 -3.25
N ASP A 26 4.75 10.02 -2.05
CA ASP A 26 3.76 10.49 -1.06
C ASP A 26 2.27 10.33 -1.42
N LEU A 27 1.91 10.18 -2.70
CA LEU A 27 0.52 10.16 -3.17
C LEU A 27 -0.39 9.19 -2.39
N CYS A 28 0.05 7.96 -2.15
CA CYS A 28 -0.75 6.97 -1.41
C CYS A 28 -1.08 7.39 0.02
N ARG A 29 -0.21 8.19 0.66
CA ARG A 29 -0.42 8.71 2.01
C ARG A 29 -1.33 9.93 2.02
N GLU A 30 -1.40 10.68 0.93
CA GLU A 30 -2.36 11.77 0.77
C GLU A 30 -3.77 11.22 0.45
N THR A 31 -3.85 10.21 -0.43
CA THR A 31 -5.12 9.60 -0.84
C THR A 31 -5.73 8.70 0.25
N ALA A 32 -4.91 7.90 0.93
CA ALA A 32 -5.35 6.91 1.92
C ALA A 32 -4.52 6.98 3.22
N PRO A 33 -4.51 8.13 3.93
CA PRO A 33 -3.70 8.35 5.14
C PRO A 33 -4.02 7.39 6.29
N ALA A 34 -5.24 6.84 6.30
CA ALA A 34 -5.68 5.87 7.31
C ALA A 34 -5.04 4.48 7.13
N ASN A 35 -4.40 4.22 5.98
CA ASN A 35 -3.92 2.90 5.58
C ASN A 35 -2.43 2.88 5.21
N PHE A 36 -1.88 3.98 4.69
CA PHE A 36 -0.48 4.07 4.28
C PHE A 36 0.35 4.97 5.20
N LYS A 37 1.57 4.55 5.50
CA LYS A 37 2.58 5.34 6.23
C LYS A 37 3.93 5.27 5.53
N ARG A 38 4.79 6.24 5.86
CA ARG A 38 6.18 6.26 5.44
C ARG A 38 7.01 5.41 6.41
N ASN A 39 7.95 4.65 5.87
CA ASN A 39 9.11 4.16 6.62
C ASN A 39 10.23 5.19 6.44
N ASP A 40 10.51 5.98 7.47
CA ASP A 40 11.49 7.08 7.40
C ASP A 40 12.92 6.57 7.18
N ASP A 41 13.31 5.44 7.78
CA ASP A 41 14.64 4.84 7.63
C ASP A 41 14.86 4.24 6.23
N GLY A 42 13.82 3.62 5.67
CA GLY A 42 13.87 2.90 4.41
C GLY A 42 13.55 3.76 3.17
N GLY A 43 12.92 4.92 3.36
CA GLY A 43 12.55 5.81 2.25
C GLY A 43 11.49 5.19 1.32
N TYR A 44 10.46 4.55 1.89
CA TYR A 44 9.35 3.96 1.14
C TYR A 44 8.04 4.09 1.89
N SER A 45 6.92 3.91 1.19
CA SER A 45 5.59 3.80 1.80
C SER A 45 5.18 2.35 1.98
N PHE A 46 4.35 2.07 2.98
CA PHE A 46 3.82 0.74 3.24
C PHE A 46 2.39 0.82 3.79
N VAL A 47 1.64 -0.27 3.63
CA VAL A 47 0.31 -0.41 4.24
C VAL A 47 0.50 -0.69 5.72
N PHE A 48 0.28 0.27 6.61
CA PHE A 48 0.40 0.03 8.06
C PHE A 48 -0.88 -0.55 8.66
N LYS A 49 -2.01 -0.41 7.96
CA LYS A 49 -3.31 -0.91 8.37
C LYS A 49 -4.14 -1.29 7.13
N GLN A 50 -4.70 -2.50 7.13
CA GLN A 50 -5.64 -2.92 6.08
C GLN A 50 -6.95 -2.13 6.16
N PRO A 51 -7.62 -1.84 5.04
CA PRO A 51 -8.90 -1.14 5.06
C PRO A 51 -9.98 -2.00 5.72
N GLU A 52 -10.75 -1.42 6.64
CA GLU A 52 -11.82 -2.07 7.40
C GLU A 52 -13.22 -1.59 7.00
N THR A 53 -13.29 -0.49 6.23
CA THR A 53 -14.55 0.13 5.78
C THR A 53 -14.55 0.27 4.26
N SER A 54 -15.74 0.37 3.66
CA SER A 54 -15.88 0.58 2.21
C SER A 54 -15.14 1.83 1.74
N GLU A 55 -15.21 2.92 2.51
CA GLU A 55 -14.52 4.17 2.19
C GLU A 55 -13.00 3.98 2.15
N GLN A 56 -12.42 3.27 3.13
CA GLN A 56 -10.99 2.96 3.13
C GLN A 56 -10.60 2.02 1.98
N ILE A 57 -11.47 1.08 1.61
CA ILE A 57 -11.23 0.20 0.47
C ILE A 57 -11.15 1.04 -0.81
N ASP A 58 -12.07 1.97 -1.01
CA ASP A 58 -12.10 2.82 -2.20
C ASP A 58 -10.90 3.79 -2.23
N GLN A 59 -10.51 4.37 -1.09
CA GLN A 59 -9.28 5.17 -0.99
C GLN A 59 -8.02 4.35 -1.27
N CYS A 60 -7.92 3.12 -0.76
CA CYS A 60 -6.78 2.24 -1.06
C CYS A 60 -6.73 1.85 -2.55
N ARG A 61 -7.88 1.67 -3.20
CA ARG A 61 -7.96 1.44 -4.65
C ARG A 61 -7.54 2.68 -5.44
N GLU A 62 -8.01 3.86 -5.05
CA GLU A 62 -7.60 5.11 -5.68
C GLU A 62 -6.09 5.34 -5.53
N ALA A 63 -5.53 5.08 -4.35
CA ALA A 63 -4.08 5.15 -4.12
C ALA A 63 -3.32 4.16 -5.01
N MET A 64 -3.86 2.95 -5.18
CA MET A 64 -3.30 1.90 -6.04
C MET A 64 -3.31 2.31 -7.52
N GLU A 65 -4.44 2.81 -8.03
CA GLU A 65 -4.61 3.29 -9.40
C GLU A 65 -3.78 4.55 -9.67
N GLY A 66 -3.59 5.41 -8.66
CA GLY A 66 -2.79 6.62 -8.75
C GLY A 66 -1.29 6.38 -8.65
N CYS A 67 -0.83 5.20 -8.21
CA CYS A 67 0.58 4.95 -7.97
C CYS A 67 1.39 5.05 -9.29
N PRO A 68 2.33 6.00 -9.44
CA PRO A 68 3.01 6.27 -10.71
C PRO A 68 3.92 5.14 -11.18
N VAL A 69 4.27 4.22 -10.27
CA VAL A 69 5.13 3.06 -10.51
C VAL A 69 4.38 1.75 -10.28
N GLU A 70 3.06 1.81 -10.08
CA GLU A 70 2.19 0.64 -9.85
C GLU A 70 2.67 -0.30 -8.72
N ALA A 71 3.35 0.24 -7.70
CA ALA A 71 3.96 -0.51 -6.59
C ALA A 71 2.96 -0.98 -5.52
N ILE A 72 1.67 -0.65 -5.68
CA ILE A 72 0.62 -1.02 -4.73
C ILE A 72 -0.17 -2.17 -5.35
N GLY A 73 -0.32 -3.26 -4.60
CA GLY A 73 -1.10 -4.42 -5.00
C GLY A 73 -2.28 -4.65 -4.07
N GLN A 74 -3.27 -5.41 -4.56
CA GLN A 74 -4.45 -5.83 -3.80
C GLN A 74 -4.68 -7.36 -3.88
N ASP A 75 -3.70 -8.12 -4.33
CA ASP A 75 -3.71 -9.58 -4.47
C ASP A 75 -2.79 -10.24 -3.43
N GLY A 76 -2.63 -9.58 -2.27
CA GLY A 76 -1.83 -10.05 -1.16
C GLY A 76 -2.44 -11.28 -0.48
N GLU A 77 -2.28 -11.36 0.84
CA GLU A 77 -2.83 -12.47 1.61
C GLU A 77 -4.33 -12.27 1.80
N GLU A 78 -5.13 -13.29 1.50
CA GLU A 78 -6.53 -13.29 1.88
C GLU A 78 -6.60 -13.46 3.40
N GLN A 79 -7.26 -12.52 4.09
CA GLN A 79 -7.46 -12.65 5.54
C GLN A 79 -8.30 -13.91 5.78
N ALA A 80 -7.71 -14.91 6.43
CA ALA A 80 -8.38 -16.15 6.82
C ALA A 80 -9.40 -15.92 7.94
#